data_AF-A0A3D3SZC7-F1
#
_entry.id   AF-A0A3D3SZC7-F1
#
_cell.length_a   1.000
_cell.length_b   1.000
_cell.length_c   1.000
_cell.angle_alpha   90.00
_cell.angle_beta   90.00
_cell.angle_gamma   90.00
#
_symmetry.space_group_name_H-M   'P 1'
#
loop_
_entity.id
_entity.type
_entity.pdbx_description
1 polymer ?
#
loop_
_entity_poly.entity_id
_entity_poly.type
_entity_poly.pdbx_seq_one_letter_code
_entity_poly.pdbx_strand_id
1 'polypeptide(L)'
;MAGYQSAENLYPAFTEILVNRGNVFFLTRAFPDAIEQYSEALARQTPAAHISYINRGMCYEKLGDYSAAGDDYRQALKLVPGWQIA
;
A
#
# COMPACT_ATOMS: atom_id res chain seq x y z
N MET A 1 3.08 -19.81 26.94
CA MET A 1 2.71 -19.42 25.56
C MET A 1 2.03 -18.04 25.59
N ALA A 2 2.79 -16.96 25.80
CA ALA A 2 2.23 -15.61 26.00
C ALA A 2 2.95 -14.52 25.17
N GLY A 3 3.58 -14.91 24.05
CA GLY A 3 4.36 -13.99 23.20
C GLY A 3 3.72 -13.61 21.87
N TYR A 4 2.68 -14.33 21.42
CA TYR A 4 2.15 -14.18 20.05
C TYR A 4 1.08 -13.09 19.93
N GLN A 5 0.27 -12.88 20.98
CA GLN A 5 -0.77 -11.83 20.99
C GLN A 5 -0.19 -10.41 20.83
N SER A 6 1.03 -10.19 21.30
CA SER A 6 1.74 -8.91 21.21
C SER A 6 2.22 -8.60 19.79
N ALA A 7 2.64 -9.63 19.05
CA ALA A 7 3.10 -9.48 17.66
C ALA A 7 1.94 -9.12 16.74
N GLU A 8 0.80 -9.80 16.87
CA GLU A 8 -0.42 -9.51 16.09
C GLU A 8 -0.94 -8.10 16.31
N ASN A 9 -0.80 -7.52 17.50
CA ASN A 9 -1.17 -6.12 17.77
C ASN A 9 -0.13 -5.10 17.26
N LEU A 10 1.13 -5.49 17.12
CA LEU A 10 2.19 -4.66 16.55
C LEU A 10 2.09 -4.58 15.02
N TYR A 11 1.61 -5.63 14.35
CA TYR A 11 1.50 -5.68 12.89
C TYR A 11 0.63 -4.54 12.31
N PRO A 12 -0.58 -4.26 12.82
CA PRO A 12 -1.39 -3.12 12.39
C PRO A 12 -0.71 -1.76 12.58
N ALA A 13 -0.02 -1.55 13.70
CA ALA A 13 0.71 -0.30 13.95
C ALA A 13 1.94 -0.15 13.04
N PHE A 14 2.69 -1.23 12.83
CA PHE A 14 3.86 -1.25 11.94
C PHE A 14 3.47 -1.01 10.47
N THR A 15 2.35 -1.59 10.06
CA THR A 15 1.72 -1.37 8.75
C THR A 15 1.39 0.10 8.52
N GLU A 16 0.73 0.73 9.49
CA GLU A 16 0.30 2.12 9.41
C GLU A 16 1.51 3.05 9.26
N ILE A 17 2.61 2.73 9.95
CA ILE A 17 3.88 3.44 9.80
C ILE A 17 4.41 3.35 8.36
N LEU A 18 4.43 2.16 7.74
CA LEU A 18 4.93 2.01 6.36
C LEU A 18 4.08 2.81 5.36
N VAL A 19 2.74 2.73 5.47
CA VAL A 19 1.84 3.51 4.61
C VAL A 19 2.03 5.01 4.83
N ASN A 20 2.15 5.46 6.07
CA ASN A 20 2.40 6.86 6.39
C ASN A 20 3.75 7.35 5.88
N ARG A 21 4.82 6.55 5.98
CA ARG A 21 6.13 6.87 5.38
C ARG A 21 6.04 6.96 3.86
N GLY A 22 5.35 6.03 3.22
CA GLY A 22 5.06 6.10 1.79
C GLY A 22 4.33 7.40 1.41
N ASN A 23 3.34 7.81 2.20
CA ASN A 23 2.61 9.07 1.99
C ASN A 23 3.52 10.30 2.12
N VAL A 24 4.43 10.30 3.09
CA VAL A 24 5.43 11.39 3.24
C VAL A 24 6.29 11.48 1.99
N PHE A 25 6.83 10.36 1.50
CA PHE A 25 7.62 10.34 0.26
C PHE A 25 6.81 10.75 -0.97
N PHE A 26 5.55 10.33 -1.06
CA PHE A 26 4.66 10.75 -2.13
C PHE A 26 4.44 12.27 -2.14
N LEU A 27 4.18 12.86 -0.97
CA LEU A 27 3.99 14.30 -0.82
C LEU A 27 5.27 15.10 -1.13
N THR A 28 6.45 14.54 -0.87
CA THR A 28 7.73 15.14 -1.26
C THR A 28 8.14 14.80 -2.69
N ARG A 29 7.27 14.13 -3.47
CA ARG A 29 7.51 13.68 -4.86
C ARG A 29 8.65 12.69 -5.03
N ALA A 30 9.09 12.07 -3.94
CA ALA A 30 10.04 10.95 -3.92
C ALA A 30 9.31 9.65 -4.25
N PHE A 31 8.80 9.55 -5.49
CA PHE A 31 7.92 8.44 -5.90
C PHE A 31 8.60 7.05 -5.82
N PRO A 32 9.88 6.86 -6.18
CA PRO A 32 10.55 5.57 -6.02
C PRO A 32 10.60 5.10 -4.56
N ASP A 33 10.93 6.00 -3.62
CA ASP A 33 10.97 5.69 -2.20
C ASP A 33 9.56 5.38 -1.67
N ALA A 34 8.55 6.12 -2.11
CA ALA A 34 7.15 5.86 -1.77
C ALA A 34 6.71 4.45 -2.24
N ILE A 35 7.08 4.06 -3.48
CA ILE A 35 6.82 2.74 -4.04
C ILE A 35 7.43 1.63 -3.18
N GLU A 36 8.65 1.82 -2.68
CA GLU A 36 9.30 0.84 -1.81
C GLU A 36 8.50 0.66 -0.51
N GLN A 37 8.10 1.75 0.15
CA GLN A 37 7.35 1.67 1.41
C GLN A 37 5.98 1.00 1.21
N TYR A 38 5.25 1.32 0.14
CA TYR A 38 3.98 0.66 -0.16
C TYR A 38 4.17 -0.82 -0.55
N SER A 39 5.25 -1.16 -1.25
CA SER A 39 5.57 -2.54 -1.60
C SER A 39 5.89 -3.38 -0.37
N GLU A 40 6.62 -2.82 0.59
CA GLU A 40 6.84 -3.49 1.87
C GLU A 40 5.52 -3.66 2.63
N ALA A 41 4.67 -2.62 2.68
CA ALA A 41 3.36 -2.72 3.30
C ALA A 41 2.48 -3.80 2.64
N LEU A 42 2.55 -3.99 1.32
CA LEU A 42 1.84 -5.07 0.63
C LEU A 42 2.42 -6.45 0.96
N ALA A 43 3.74 -6.58 1.03
CA ALA A 43 4.42 -7.84 1.36
C ALA A 43 4.10 -8.35 2.78
N ARG A 44 3.77 -7.44 3.71
CA ARG A 44 3.35 -7.78 5.08
C ARG A 44 1.86 -8.13 5.21
N GLN A 45 1.13 -8.27 4.10
CA GLN A 45 -0.29 -8.69 4.05
C GLN A 45 -1.20 -7.87 4.96
N THR A 46 -1.17 -6.58 4.74
CA THR A 46 -1.74 -5.63 5.69
C THR A 46 -3.25 -5.49 5.54
N PRO A 47 -4.00 -5.19 6.63
CA PRO A 47 -5.46 -5.04 6.57
C PRO A 47 -5.93 -3.96 5.58
N ALA A 48 -5.05 -3.03 5.22
CA ALA A 48 -5.30 -1.93 4.29
C ALA A 48 -4.57 -2.09 2.95
N ALA A 49 -4.31 -3.34 2.50
CA ALA A 49 -3.59 -3.60 1.26
C ALA A 49 -4.17 -2.87 0.03
N HIS A 50 -5.49 -2.68 -0.03
CA HIS A 50 -6.13 -1.89 -1.10
C HIS A 50 -5.63 -0.44 -1.14
N ILE A 51 -5.41 0.21 0.01
CA ILE A 51 -4.86 1.58 0.10
C ILE A 51 -3.42 1.60 -0.40
N SER A 52 -2.61 0.62 0.00
CA SER A 52 -1.21 0.53 -0.46
C SER A 52 -1.11 0.33 -1.97
N TYR A 53 -1.99 -0.49 -2.57
CA TYR A 53 -2.09 -0.64 -4.02
C TYR A 53 -2.48 0.68 -4.70
N ILE A 54 -3.51 1.39 -4.22
CA ILE A 54 -3.92 2.69 -4.79
C ILE A 54 -2.75 3.67 -4.75
N ASN A 55 -2.10 3.82 -3.60
CA ASN A 55 -1.05 4.82 -3.44
C ASN A 55 0.20 4.48 -4.26
N ARG A 56 0.56 3.20 -4.37
CA ARG A 56 1.65 2.76 -5.25
C ARG A 56 1.30 2.96 -6.72
N GLY A 57 0.05 2.68 -7.11
CA GLY A 57 -0.47 2.97 -8.44
C GLY A 57 -0.36 4.45 -8.81
N MET A 58 -0.73 5.36 -7.89
CA MET A 58 -0.56 6.80 -8.08
C MET A 58 0.92 7.18 -8.28
N CYS A 59 1.84 6.56 -7.56
CA CYS A 59 3.29 6.80 -7.76
C CYS A 59 3.72 6.41 -9.18
N TYR A 60 3.30 5.24 -9.66
CA TYR A 60 3.60 4.79 -11.02
C TYR A 60 3.00 5.73 -12.07
N GLU A 61 1.78 6.25 -11.89
CA GLU A 61 1.22 7.28 -12.79
C GLU A 61 2.06 8.55 -12.81
N LYS A 62 2.54 9.03 -11.66
CA LYS A 62 3.41 10.22 -11.60
C LYS A 62 4.76 10.00 -12.28
N LEU A 63 5.21 8.74 -12.38
CA LEU A 63 6.41 8.34 -13.11
C LEU A 63 6.15 8.00 -14.58
N GLY A 64 4.88 8.00 -15.02
CA GLY A 64 4.47 7.66 -16.38
C GLY A 64 4.36 6.16 -16.68
N ASP A 65 4.50 5.30 -15.68
CA ASP A 65 4.28 3.85 -15.82
C ASP A 65 2.80 3.52 -15.62
N TYR A 66 1.99 3.86 -16.62
CA TYR A 66 0.55 3.63 -16.59
C TYR A 66 0.18 2.14 -16.58
N SER A 67 1.08 1.26 -17.05
CA SER A 67 0.85 -0.18 -17.02
C SER A 67 0.87 -0.69 -15.58
N ALA A 68 1.95 -0.39 -14.85
CA ALA A 68 2.09 -0.77 -13.44
C ALA A 68 1.01 -0.12 -12.57
N ALA A 69 0.67 1.15 -12.84
CA ALA A 69 -0.43 1.83 -12.17
C ALA A 69 -1.76 1.09 -12.36
N GLY A 70 -2.10 0.74 -13.60
CA GLY A 70 -3.32 0.01 -13.92
C GLY A 70 -3.38 -1.37 -13.26
N ASP A 71 -2.26 -2.07 -13.16
CA ASP A 71 -2.18 -3.35 -12.44
C ASP A 71 -2.48 -3.17 -10.95
N ASP A 72 -1.87 -2.17 -10.31
CA ASP A 72 -2.09 -1.88 -8.89
C ASP A 72 -3.55 -1.49 -8.61
N TYR A 73 -4.16 -0.63 -9.43
CA TYR A 73 -5.57 -0.28 -9.27
C TYR A 73 -6.50 -1.49 -9.44
N ARG A 74 -6.20 -2.38 -10.39
CA ARG A 74 -6.95 -3.64 -10.52
C ARG A 74 -6.83 -4.51 -9.28
N GLN A 75 -5.67 -4.59 -8.64
CA GLN A 75 -5.52 -5.32 -7.39
C GLN A 75 -6.29 -4.67 -6.25
N ALA A 76 -6.24 -3.34 -6.12
CA ALA A 76 -7.02 -2.62 -5.12
C ALA A 76 -8.54 -2.91 -5.24
N LEU A 77 -9.08 -2.90 -6.46
CA LEU A 77 -10.50 -3.17 -6.73
C LEU A 77 -10.90 -4.61 -6.35
N LYS A 78 -10.02 -5.60 -6.56
CA LYS A 78 -10.28 -6.99 -6.14
C LYS A 78 -10.40 -7.15 -4.62
N LEU A 79 -9.75 -6.28 -3.86
CA LEU A 79 -9.69 -6.35 -2.40
C LEU A 79 -10.84 -5.61 -1.69
N VAL A 80 -11.59 -4.77 -2.40
CA VAL A 80 -12.76 -4.08 -1.85
C VAL A 80 -14.02 -4.66 -2.52
N PRO A 81 -14.57 -5.77 -1.99
CA PRO A 81 -15.78 -6.38 -2.54
C PRO A 81 -16.95 -5.39 -2.42
N GLY A 82 -17.31 -4.76 -3.54
CA GLY A 82 -18.33 -3.71 -3.62
C GLY A 82 -17.89 -2.47 -4.41
N TRP A 83 -16.58 -2.30 -4.62
CA TRP A 83 -16.04 -1.26 -5.51
C TRP A 83 -16.02 -1.78 -6.95
N GLN A 84 -17.18 -2.13 -7.48
CA GLN A 84 -17.34 -2.35 -8.91
C GLN A 84 -17.61 -1.01 -9.57
N ILE A 85 -16.72 -0.61 -10.46
CA ILE A 85 -17.05 0.37 -11.50
C ILE A 85 -18.05 -0.34 -12.42
N ALA A 86 -19.30 0.11 -12.38
CA ALA A 86 -20.34 -0.26 -13.33
C ALA A 86 -20.02 0.29 -14.72
#